data_AF-A0A8S3IDX3-F1
#
_entry.id   AF-A0A8S3IDX3-F1
#
_cell.length_a   1.000
_cell.length_b   1.000
_cell.length_c   1.000
_cell.angle_alpha   90.00
_cell.angle_beta   90.00
_cell.angle_gamma   90.00
#
_symmetry.space_group_name_H-M   'P 1'
#
loop_
_entity.id
_entity.type
_entity.pdbx_description
1 polymer ?
#
loop_
_entity_poly.entity_id
_entity_poly.type
_entity_poly.pdbx_seq_one_letter_code
_entity_poly.pdbx_strand_id
1 'polypeptide(L)'
;QGRQKDVILLSCVRATQITDATTTVGIGFVANRQRLNVSLTRAKYAMYILGHMNSLNVNEDWQKLYSNAVERKTIFQLTLPEQFEWLMKHQQEAQTELTEKK
;
A
#
# COMPACT_ATOMS: atom_id res chain seq x y z
N GLN A 1 17.69 5.10 -8.81
CA GLN A 1 17.17 3.73 -9.01
C GLN A 1 18.30 2.74 -8.72
N GLY A 2 18.07 1.62 -8.03
CA GLY A 2 19.13 0.61 -7.76
C GLY A 2 19.44 0.29 -6.29
N ARG A 3 18.87 1.02 -5.32
CA ARG A 3 18.98 0.70 -3.88
C ARG A 3 17.74 -0.08 -3.43
N GLN A 4 17.92 -1.13 -2.64
CA GLN A 4 16.86 -1.84 -1.93
C GLN A 4 16.92 -1.49 -0.43
N LYS A 5 15.81 -1.66 0.27
CA LYS A 5 15.71 -1.49 1.73
C LYS A 5 14.99 -2.69 2.33
N ASP A 6 15.26 -2.94 3.61
CA ASP A 6 14.68 -4.04 4.35
C ASP A 6 13.15 -3.90 4.44
N VAL A 7 12.70 -2.68 4.73
CA VAL A 7 11.29 -2.28 4.75
C VAL A 7 11.07 -1.06 3.85
N ILE A 8 9.97 -1.04 3.09
CA ILE A 8 9.53 0.11 2.29
C ILE A 8 8.15 0.58 2.76
N LEU A 9 8.03 1.90 2.93
CA LEU A 9 6.76 2.58 3.12
C LEU A 9 6.45 3.39 1.85
N LEU A 10 5.42 3.01 1.09
CA LEU A 10 4.99 3.71 -0.11
C LEU A 10 3.74 4.55 0.21
N SER A 11 3.88 5.87 0.20
CA SER A 11 2.75 6.79 0.30
C SER A 11 2.28 7.21 -1.09
N CYS A 12 1.01 7.00 -1.37
CA CYS A 12 0.41 7.34 -2.67
C CYS A 12 0.00 8.81 -2.78
N VAL A 13 -0.04 9.56 -1.67
CA VAL A 13 -0.29 11.03 -1.54
C VAL A 13 -1.63 11.55 -2.09
N ARG A 14 -2.20 10.91 -3.11
CA ARG A 14 -3.42 11.32 -3.79
C ARG A 14 -4.66 10.79 -3.07
N ALA A 15 -5.51 11.73 -2.66
CA ALA A 15 -6.81 11.48 -2.07
C ALA A 15 -7.83 12.46 -2.70
N THR A 16 -7.99 12.41 -4.01
CA THR A 16 -9.02 13.21 -4.69
C THR A 16 -10.36 12.52 -4.57
N GLN A 17 -11.38 13.24 -4.10
CA GLN A 17 -12.75 12.79 -4.16
C GLN A 17 -13.26 12.96 -5.60
N ILE A 18 -13.81 11.88 -6.17
CA ILE A 18 -14.53 11.95 -7.44
C ILE A 18 -15.89 12.56 -7.12
N THR A 19 -16.04 13.86 -7.34
CA THR A 19 -17.27 14.59 -7.02
C THR A 19 -18.34 14.43 -8.10
N ASP A 20 -17.92 14.24 -9.35
CA ASP A 20 -18.81 14.20 -10.51
C ASP A 20 -18.40 13.07 -11.45
N ALA A 21 -19.38 12.34 -12.00
CA ALA A 21 -19.15 11.20 -12.91
C ALA A 21 -18.45 11.60 -14.24
N THR A 22 -18.31 12.89 -14.52
CA THR A 22 -17.67 13.44 -15.71
C THR A 22 -16.18 13.77 -15.51
N THR A 23 -15.72 13.90 -14.26
CA THR A 23 -14.35 14.35 -13.96
C THR A 23 -13.48 13.17 -13.52
N THR A 24 -12.77 12.56 -14.46
CA THR A 24 -11.72 11.58 -14.15
C THR A 24 -10.44 12.30 -13.74
N VAL A 25 -10.29 12.60 -12.45
CA VAL A 25 -9.00 13.09 -11.93
C VAL A 25 -8.04 11.92 -11.84
N GLY A 26 -7.10 11.84 -12.78
CA GLY A 26 -6.06 10.81 -12.75
C GLY A 26 -5.17 10.91 -11.51
N ILE A 27 -4.61 9.78 -11.05
CA ILE A 27 -3.69 9.73 -9.90
C ILE A 27 -2.27 10.25 -10.20
N GLY A 28 -2.08 10.88 -11.36
CA GLY A 28 -0.82 11.49 -11.78
C GLY A 28 0.34 10.49 -11.86
N PHE A 29 1.49 10.84 -11.28
CA PHE A 29 2.71 10.03 -11.34
C PHE A 29 2.55 8.61 -10.76
N VAL A 30 1.54 8.40 -9.92
CA VAL A 30 1.23 7.12 -9.27
C VAL A 30 0.60 6.13 -10.25
N ALA A 31 0.03 6.60 -11.36
CA ALA A 31 -0.52 5.74 -12.43
C ALA A 31 0.58 5.10 -13.30
N ASN A 32 1.83 5.54 -13.18
CA ASN A 32 2.89 5.04 -14.02
C ASN A 32 3.31 3.63 -13.59
N ARG A 33 2.99 2.63 -14.43
CA ARG A 33 3.30 1.22 -14.20
C ARG A 33 4.78 0.94 -13.96
N GLN A 34 5.68 1.61 -14.67
CA GLN A 34 7.12 1.42 -14.47
C GLN A 34 7.56 1.89 -13.07
N ARG A 35 6.99 2.99 -12.57
CA ARG A 35 7.23 3.48 -11.21
C ARG A 35 6.64 2.56 -10.15
N LEU A 36 5.47 1.99 -10.41
CA LEU A 36 4.86 0.99 -9.54
C LEU A 36 5.76 -0.26 -9.42
N ASN A 37 6.18 -0.82 -10.56
CA ASN A 37 7.06 -2.00 -10.61
C ASN A 37 8.39 -1.78 -9.86
N VAL A 38 9.01 -0.60 -10.05
CA VAL A 38 10.23 -0.26 -9.32
C VAL A 38 9.96 -0.25 -7.82
N SER A 39 8.89 0.44 -7.38
CA SER A 39 8.53 0.56 -5.96
C SER A 39 8.25 -0.80 -5.31
N LEU A 40 7.47 -1.65 -5.98
CA LEU A 40 7.11 -3.00 -5.49
C LEU A 40 8.33 -3.92 -5.31
N THR A 41 9.42 -3.70 -6.05
CA THR A 41 10.64 -4.53 -6.00
C THR A 41 11.76 -3.93 -5.14
N ARG A 42 11.48 -2.86 -4.37
CA ARG A 42 12.48 -2.23 -3.50
C ARG A 42 12.58 -2.84 -2.10
N ALA A 43 11.52 -3.49 -1.62
CA ALA A 43 11.47 -4.10 -0.29
C ALA A 43 12.10 -5.49 -0.30
N LYS A 44 12.89 -5.81 0.74
CA LYS A 44 13.43 -7.17 0.93
C LYS A 44 12.54 -8.03 1.81
N TYR A 45 12.00 -7.47 2.90
CA TYR A 45 11.23 -8.22 3.88
C TYR A 45 9.77 -7.78 3.94
N ALA A 46 9.51 -6.47 4.01
CA ALA A 46 8.15 -5.95 4.13
C ALA A 46 7.91 -4.67 3.32
N MET A 47 6.69 -4.53 2.81
CA MET A 47 6.23 -3.33 2.13
C MET A 47 4.85 -2.95 2.66
N TYR A 48 4.71 -1.67 3.04
CA TYR A 48 3.43 -1.08 3.43
C TYR A 48 3.06 0.00 2.43
N ILE A 49 1.84 -0.06 1.91
CA ILE A 49 1.31 0.91 0.95
C ILE A 49 0.19 1.69 1.63
N LEU A 50 0.34 3.01 1.69
CA LEU A 50 -0.62 3.92 2.27
C LEU A 50 -1.25 4.73 1.15
N GLY A 51 -2.56 4.59 0.98
CA GLY A 51 -3.27 5.28 -0.09
C GLY A 51 -4.77 5.34 0.14
N HIS A 52 -5.41 6.31 -0.51
CA HIS A 52 -6.85 6.44 -0.52
C HIS A 52 -7.43 5.57 -1.64
N MET A 53 -8.06 4.46 -1.26
CA MET A 53 -8.42 3.41 -2.22
C MET A 53 -9.38 3.91 -3.31
N ASN A 54 -10.35 4.77 -2.97
CA ASN A 54 -11.30 5.31 -3.96
C ASN A 54 -10.61 6.11 -5.06
N SER A 55 -9.50 6.80 -4.74
CA SER A 55 -8.72 7.54 -5.73
C SER A 55 -7.84 6.62 -6.58
N LEU A 56 -7.26 5.58 -5.98
CA LEU A 56 -6.37 4.63 -6.67
C LEU A 56 -7.14 3.66 -7.59
N ASN A 57 -8.40 3.37 -7.28
CA ASN A 57 -9.23 2.42 -8.00
C ASN A 57 -9.54 2.84 -9.44
N VAL A 58 -9.21 4.06 -9.87
CA VAL A 58 -9.39 4.52 -11.26
C VAL A 58 -8.34 3.95 -12.21
N ASN A 59 -7.27 3.32 -11.69
CA ASN A 59 -6.19 2.74 -12.49
C ASN A 59 -6.19 1.20 -12.40
N GLU A 60 -6.09 0.53 -13.54
CA GLU A 60 -6.18 -0.93 -13.66
C GLU A 60 -5.04 -1.68 -12.93
N ASP A 61 -3.81 -1.17 -12.95
CA ASP A 61 -2.70 -1.82 -12.26
C ASP A 61 -2.89 -1.74 -10.73
N TRP A 62 -3.41 -0.62 -10.23
CA TRP A 62 -3.77 -0.45 -8.82
C TRP A 62 -4.97 -1.32 -8.41
N GLN A 63 -5.96 -1.48 -9.28
CA GLN A 63 -7.07 -2.42 -9.07
C GLN A 63 -6.53 -3.85 -8.89
N LYS A 64 -5.65 -4.31 -9.78
CA LYS A 64 -5.05 -5.64 -9.71
C LYS A 64 -4.24 -5.83 -8.42
N LEU A 65 -3.46 -4.82 -8.05
CA LEU A 65 -2.68 -4.84 -6.80
C LEU A 65 -3.60 -4.93 -5.58
N TYR A 66 -4.70 -4.17 -5.56
CA TYR A 66 -5.68 -4.21 -4.48
C TYR A 66 -6.40 -5.57 -4.40
N SER A 67 -6.88 -6.11 -5.52
CA SER A 67 -7.52 -7.42 -5.56
C SER A 67 -6.59 -8.51 -5.01
N ASN A 68 -5.30 -8.48 -5.37
CA ASN A 68 -4.32 -9.41 -4.82
C ASN A 68 -4.11 -9.24 -3.31
N ALA A 69 -4.10 -8.01 -2.80
CA ALA A 69 -3.99 -7.75 -1.36
C ALA A 69 -5.24 -8.19 -0.58
N VAL A 70 -6.43 -8.05 -1.17
CA VAL A 70 -7.69 -8.56 -0.59
C VAL A 70 -7.66 -10.09 -0.51
N GLU A 71 -7.26 -10.77 -1.59
CA GLU A 71 -7.12 -12.23 -1.63
C GLU A 71 -6.16 -12.74 -0.54
N ARG A 72 -5.06 -12.02 -0.34
CA ARG A 72 -4.05 -12.31 0.69
C ARG A 72 -4.48 -11.92 2.10
N LYS A 73 -5.62 -11.26 2.27
CA LYS A 73 -6.12 -10.73 3.56
C LYS A 73 -5.14 -9.76 4.24
N THR A 74 -4.46 -8.92 3.44
CA THR A 74 -3.45 -7.96 3.92
C THR A 74 -3.92 -6.51 3.80
N ILE A 75 -5.23 -6.28 3.75
CA ILE A 75 -5.83 -4.93 3.74
C ILE A 75 -6.18 -4.53 5.16
N PHE A 76 -5.73 -3.33 5.55
CA PHE A 76 -6.07 -2.70 6.81
C PHE A 76 -6.76 -1.37 6.51
N GLN A 77 -8.05 -1.28 6.86
CA GLN A 77 -8.77 -0.02 6.77
C GLN A 77 -8.53 0.77 8.04
N LEU A 78 -7.92 1.94 7.90
CA LEU A 78 -7.67 2.86 9.00
C LEU A 78 -8.76 3.93 9.00
N THR A 79 -9.69 3.84 9.94
CA THR A 79 -10.70 4.87 10.23
C THR A 79 -10.32 5.75 11.41
N LEU A 80 -9.49 5.25 12.33
CA LEU A 80 -9.00 5.98 13.49
C LEU A 80 -7.48 5.89 13.60
N PRO A 81 -6.78 6.95 14.04
CA PRO A 81 -5.33 6.92 14.24
C PRO A 81 -4.86 5.77 15.16
N GLU A 82 -5.67 5.45 16.17
CA GLU A 82 -5.41 4.39 17.17
C GLU A 82 -5.21 3.00 16.54
N GLN A 83 -5.88 2.74 15.40
CA GLN A 83 -5.78 1.48 14.69
C GLN A 83 -4.41 1.29 14.04
N PHE A 84 -3.73 2.40 13.70
CA PHE A 84 -2.37 2.33 13.17
C PHE A 84 -1.41 1.86 14.26
N GLU A 85 -1.51 2.40 15.47
CA GLU A 85 -0.68 1.96 16.60
C GLU A 85 -0.93 0.49 16.95
N TRP A 86 -2.20 0.07 16.98
CA TRP A 86 -2.57 -1.33 17.17
C TRP A 86 -1.93 -2.23 16.11
N LEU A 87 -2.03 -1.86 14.84
CA LEU A 87 -1.47 -2.63 13.73
C LEU A 87 0.04 -2.80 13.86
N MET A 88 0.75 -1.71 14.16
CA MET A 88 2.20 -1.71 14.26
C MET A 88 2.67 -2.59 15.43
N LYS A 89 1.96 -2.56 16.56
CA LYS A 89 2.29 -3.39 17.73
C LYS A 89 2.17 -4.89 17.43
N HIS A 90 1.07 -5.32 16.82
CA HIS A 90 0.81 -6.74 16.57
C HIS A 90 1.66 -7.31 15.41
N GLN A 91 2.13 -6.46 14.49
CA GLN A 91 3.11 -6.85 13.47
C GLN A 91 4.49 -7.17 14.09
N GLN A 92 4.89 -6.43 15.11
CA GLN A 92 6.16 -6.63 15.83
C GLN A 92 6.15 -7.97 16.59
N GLU A 93 5.04 -8.28 17.26
CA GLU A 93 4.84 -9.52 18.02
C GLU A 93 4.87 -10.75 17.09
N ALA A 94 4.16 -10.69 15.95
CA ALA A 94 4.17 -11.76 14.95
C ALA A 94 5.56 -12.03 14.35
N GLN A 95 6.38 -10.99 14.15
CA GLN A 95 7.76 -11.16 13.66
C GLN A 95 8.70 -11.73 14.74
N THR A 96 8.46 -11.40 16.01
CA THR A 96 9.27 -11.87 17.14
C THR A 96 9.05 -13.37 17.37
N GLU A 97 7.80 -13.85 17.35
CA GLU A 97 7.46 -15.28 17.48
C GLU A 97 8.02 -16.15 16.34
N LEU A 98 8.12 -15.61 15.12
CA LEU A 98 8.72 -16.30 13.97
C LEU A 98 10.25 -16.40 14.05
N THR A 99 10.88 -15.51 14.81
CA THR A 99 12.34 -15.47 14.99
C THR A 99 12.78 -16.35 16.16
N GLU A 100 11.96 -16.47 17.21
CA GLU A 100 12.21 -17.32 18.38
C GLU A 100 11.91 -18.81 18.14
N LYS A 101 11.15 -19.15 17.08
CA LYS A 101 10.87 -20.54 16.66
C LYS A 101 11.89 -21.13 15.68
N LYS A 102 13.02 -20.45 15.45
CA LYS A 102 14.16 -20.94 14.67
C LYS A 102 15.36 -21.21 15.56
#